data_AF-A2Z4H1-F1
#
_entry.id   AF-A2Z4H1-F1
#
_cell.length_a   1.000
_cell.length_b   1.000
_cell.length_c   1.000
_cell.angle_alpha   90.00
_cell.angle_beta   90.00
_cell.angle_gamma   90.00
#
_symmetry.space_group_name_H-M   'P 1'
#
loop_
_entity.id
_entity.type
_entity.pdbx_description
1 polymer ?
#
loop_
_entity_poly.entity_id
_entity_poly.type
_entity_poly.pdbx_seq_one_letter_code
_entity_poly.pdbx_strand_id
1 'polypeptide(L)'
;MATIPEVPASELIQTMPRVGMGTAAFPFTSSEDTTAAMLRAIELGYRHFDTARIYATEGCVGEAVAEAVRRGLIASRADVFVTSKIWCSDLHAGRVVPAARETLRNLGMDYVDLLLVHWPVSLTPGNYDFPFPKEVILPSFDMEGVWRGMEECYRLGLARAIGVSNFSAKKLEQLLSLAAVRPAVNQVERNRKIFQVEEPNVPQTAHLIFEELQECEFAFQPP
;
A
#
# COMPACT_ATOMS: atom_id res chain seq x y z
N MET A 1 -21.30 -16.61 -4.83
CA MET A 1 -20.04 -15.85 -4.99
C MET A 1 -19.03 -16.43 -4.01
N ALA A 2 -17.76 -16.54 -4.40
CA ALA A 2 -16.70 -16.93 -3.49
C ALA A 2 -16.48 -15.81 -2.47
N THR A 3 -16.32 -16.15 -1.19
CA THR A 3 -16.06 -15.20 -0.11
C THR A 3 -14.58 -15.33 0.26
N ILE A 4 -13.80 -14.26 0.10
CA ILE A 4 -12.40 -14.24 0.55
C ILE A 4 -12.43 -14.07 2.07
N PRO A 5 -11.79 -14.96 2.85
CA PRO A 5 -11.75 -14.79 4.30
C PRO A 5 -11.05 -13.48 4.70
N GLU A 6 -11.48 -12.90 5.80
CA GLU A 6 -10.86 -11.71 6.37
C GLU A 6 -9.98 -12.10 7.58
N VAL A 7 -8.99 -11.25 7.89
CA VAL A 7 -8.16 -11.38 9.09
C VAL A 7 -8.22 -10.10 9.92
N PRO A 8 -8.19 -10.20 11.26
CA PRO A 8 -7.83 -9.07 12.09
C PRO A 8 -6.43 -8.60 11.72
N ALA A 9 -6.28 -7.32 11.43
CA ALA A 9 -5.03 -6.77 10.90
C ALA A 9 -4.35 -5.81 11.89
N SER A 10 -5.05 -5.20 12.84
CA SER A 10 -4.49 -4.54 14.03
C SER A 10 -5.62 -3.96 14.88
N GLU A 11 -5.30 -3.28 15.99
CA GLU A 11 -6.26 -2.43 16.70
C GLU A 11 -6.87 -1.33 15.79
N LEU A 12 -6.15 -0.92 14.73
CA LEU A 12 -6.60 0.09 13.77
C LEU A 12 -7.42 -0.50 12.62
N ILE A 13 -7.30 -1.81 12.37
CA ILE A 13 -7.97 -2.51 11.28
C ILE A 13 -8.71 -3.72 11.83
N GLN A 14 -10.03 -3.58 11.99
CA GLN A 14 -10.88 -4.66 12.50
C GLN A 14 -10.82 -5.89 11.60
N THR A 15 -10.93 -5.69 10.28
CA THR A 15 -10.81 -6.76 9.29
C THR A 15 -10.16 -6.28 8.01
N MET A 16 -9.39 -7.16 7.37
CA MET A 16 -8.81 -6.96 6.05
C MET A 16 -8.92 -8.26 5.24
N PRO A 17 -9.33 -8.22 3.96
CA PRO A 17 -9.38 -9.41 3.12
C PRO A 17 -7.99 -10.04 2.97
N ARG A 18 -7.89 -11.36 3.17
CA ARG A 18 -6.62 -12.10 3.13
C ARG A 18 -5.94 -12.10 1.77
N VAL A 19 -6.69 -11.88 0.71
CA VAL A 19 -6.19 -11.86 -0.67
C VAL A 19 -6.56 -10.51 -1.27
N GLY A 20 -5.53 -9.77 -1.69
CA GLY A 20 -5.65 -8.51 -2.40
C GLY A 20 -5.22 -8.64 -3.87
N MET A 21 -5.72 -7.72 -4.69
CA MET A 21 -5.26 -7.52 -6.05
C MET A 21 -4.17 -6.44 -6.04
N GLY A 22 -2.92 -6.85 -6.29
CA GLY A 22 -1.82 -5.93 -6.51
C GLY A 22 -1.95 -5.21 -7.86
N THR A 23 -1.55 -3.95 -7.92
CA THR A 23 -1.78 -3.08 -9.10
C THR A 23 -0.48 -2.49 -9.66
N ALA A 24 0.67 -2.97 -9.21
CA ALA A 24 1.95 -2.65 -9.82
C ALA A 24 2.08 -3.37 -11.18
N ALA A 25 2.50 -2.64 -12.21
CA ALA A 25 2.81 -3.18 -13.52
C ALA A 25 4.13 -2.57 -14.01
N PHE A 26 5.00 -3.39 -14.60
CA PHE A 26 6.20 -2.90 -15.26
C PHE A 26 6.47 -3.72 -16.54
N PRO A 27 6.51 -3.10 -17.74
CA PRO A 27 6.21 -1.69 -18.01
C PRO A 27 4.75 -1.33 -17.67
N PHE A 28 4.45 -0.03 -17.56
CA PHE A 28 3.08 0.40 -17.31
C PHE A 28 2.14 -0.03 -18.43
N THR A 29 0.97 -0.52 -18.04
CA THR A 29 -0.12 -0.92 -18.93
C THR A 29 -1.06 0.24 -19.22
N SER A 30 -1.94 0.10 -20.20
CA SER A 30 -2.95 1.11 -20.49
C SER A 30 -3.88 1.30 -19.28
N SER A 31 -4.34 2.53 -19.04
CA SER A 31 -5.31 2.79 -17.95
C SER A 31 -6.62 2.04 -18.17
N GLU A 32 -7.06 1.86 -19.43
CA GLU A 32 -8.27 1.11 -19.76
C GLU A 32 -8.18 -0.36 -19.35
N ASP A 33 -7.11 -1.06 -19.74
CA ASP A 33 -6.90 -2.47 -19.38
C ASP A 33 -6.76 -2.64 -17.86
N THR A 34 -6.08 -1.69 -17.22
CA THR A 34 -5.85 -1.71 -15.77
C THR A 34 -7.16 -1.53 -15.01
N THR A 35 -7.98 -0.52 -15.39
CA THR A 35 -9.32 -0.31 -14.82
C THR A 35 -10.22 -1.53 -15.07
N ALA A 36 -10.21 -2.09 -16.29
CA ALA A 36 -11.00 -3.26 -16.63
C ALA A 36 -10.63 -4.50 -15.79
N ALA A 37 -9.32 -4.74 -15.57
CA ALA A 37 -8.83 -5.83 -14.73
C ALA A 37 -9.29 -5.68 -13.26
N MET A 38 -9.22 -4.46 -12.71
CA MET A 38 -9.67 -4.18 -11.34
C MET A 38 -11.18 -4.35 -11.20
N LEU A 39 -11.97 -3.85 -12.16
CA LEU A 39 -13.42 -4.03 -12.18
C LEU A 39 -13.78 -5.53 -12.25
N ARG A 40 -13.07 -6.29 -13.09
CA ARG A 40 -13.23 -7.74 -13.17
C ARG A 40 -12.87 -8.45 -11.87
N ALA A 41 -11.84 -7.99 -11.15
CA ALA A 41 -11.51 -8.53 -9.83
C ALA A 41 -12.66 -8.31 -8.84
N ILE A 42 -13.31 -7.14 -8.85
CA ILE A 42 -14.49 -6.86 -8.00
C ILE A 42 -15.63 -7.84 -8.32
N GLU A 43 -15.91 -8.09 -9.60
CA GLU A 43 -16.92 -9.07 -10.04
C GLU A 43 -16.63 -10.50 -9.56
N LEU A 44 -15.35 -10.87 -9.47
CA LEU A 44 -14.90 -12.17 -8.99
C LEU A 44 -14.92 -12.31 -7.47
N GLY A 45 -15.14 -11.22 -6.74
CA GLY A 45 -15.24 -11.20 -5.27
C GLY A 45 -14.03 -10.59 -4.56
N TYR A 46 -13.04 -10.04 -5.28
CA TYR A 46 -11.97 -9.28 -4.64
C TYR A 46 -12.53 -8.04 -3.97
N ARG A 47 -12.08 -7.80 -2.75
CA ARG A 47 -12.40 -6.59 -1.99
C ARG A 47 -11.16 -5.84 -1.54
N HIS A 48 -9.96 -6.39 -1.66
CA HIS A 48 -8.72 -5.69 -1.31
C HIS A 48 -7.94 -5.31 -2.58
N PHE A 49 -7.56 -4.04 -2.70
CA PHE A 49 -6.73 -3.50 -3.78
C PHE A 49 -5.50 -2.81 -3.20
N ASP A 50 -4.31 -3.24 -3.63
CA ASP A 50 -3.04 -2.64 -3.25
C ASP A 50 -2.48 -1.81 -4.41
N THR A 51 -2.36 -0.50 -4.18
CA THR A 51 -1.78 0.46 -5.12
C THR A 51 -0.68 1.29 -4.46
N ALA A 52 -0.10 2.23 -5.19
CA ALA A 52 0.87 3.19 -4.69
C ALA A 52 0.98 4.36 -5.65
N ARG A 53 1.42 5.52 -5.12
CA ARG A 53 1.66 6.72 -5.93
C ARG A 53 2.55 6.47 -7.14
N ILE A 54 3.58 5.62 -6.98
CA ILE A 54 4.56 5.30 -8.01
C ILE A 54 4.05 4.35 -9.09
N TYR A 55 2.99 3.58 -8.84
CA TYR A 55 2.44 2.65 -9.83
C TYR A 55 1.65 3.35 -10.92
N ALA A 56 1.26 4.62 -10.68
CA ALA A 56 0.38 5.39 -11.55
C ALA A 56 -0.99 4.73 -11.81
N THR A 57 -1.43 3.83 -10.93
CA THR A 57 -2.70 3.08 -11.03
C THR A 57 -3.79 3.54 -10.06
N GLU A 58 -3.52 4.53 -9.20
CA GLU A 58 -4.50 5.08 -8.24
C GLU A 58 -5.80 5.51 -8.92
N GLY A 59 -5.72 6.22 -10.05
CA GLY A 59 -6.90 6.63 -10.82
C GLY A 59 -7.71 5.45 -11.36
N CYS A 60 -7.03 4.38 -11.79
CA CYS A 60 -7.67 3.16 -12.29
C CYS A 60 -8.45 2.44 -11.18
N VAL A 61 -7.88 2.38 -9.97
CA VAL A 61 -8.56 1.81 -8.79
C VAL A 61 -9.80 2.64 -8.46
N GLY A 62 -9.67 3.97 -8.44
CA GLY A 62 -10.77 4.89 -8.21
C GLY A 62 -11.93 4.69 -9.18
N GLU A 63 -11.62 4.66 -10.47
CA GLU A 63 -12.59 4.46 -11.54
C GLU A 63 -13.28 3.10 -11.46
N ALA A 64 -12.53 2.02 -11.24
CA ALA A 64 -13.08 0.67 -11.13
C ALA A 64 -14.03 0.53 -9.93
N VAL A 65 -13.68 1.10 -8.78
CA VAL A 65 -14.53 1.09 -7.59
C VAL A 65 -15.81 1.91 -7.82
N ALA A 66 -15.68 3.11 -8.40
CA ALA A 66 -16.84 3.95 -8.71
C ALA A 66 -17.79 3.26 -9.71
N GLU A 67 -17.26 2.62 -10.75
CA GLU A 67 -18.04 1.85 -11.72
C GLU A 67 -18.70 0.62 -11.07
N ALA A 68 -18.00 -0.08 -10.17
CA ALA A 68 -18.56 -1.21 -9.46
C ALA A 68 -19.76 -0.81 -8.57
N VAL A 69 -19.69 0.35 -7.93
CA VAL A 69 -20.83 0.93 -7.19
C VAL A 69 -21.98 1.27 -8.15
N ARG A 70 -21.70 1.95 -9.27
CA ARG A 70 -22.73 2.28 -10.29
C ARG A 70 -23.44 1.05 -10.84
N ARG A 71 -22.70 -0.05 -11.05
CA ARG A 71 -23.23 -1.34 -11.54
C ARG A 71 -23.89 -2.18 -10.45
N GLY A 72 -23.83 -1.78 -9.18
CA GLY A 72 -24.36 -2.55 -8.04
C GLY A 72 -23.58 -3.84 -7.74
N LEU A 73 -22.31 -3.92 -8.17
CA LEU A 73 -21.42 -5.05 -7.83
C LEU A 73 -20.97 -5.01 -6.37
N ILE A 74 -20.91 -3.80 -5.81
CA ILE A 74 -20.73 -3.47 -4.40
C ILE A 74 -21.73 -2.37 -4.05
N ALA A 75 -22.16 -2.29 -2.79
CA ALA A 75 -23.12 -1.29 -2.32
C ALA A 75 -22.45 0.09 -2.15
N SER A 76 -21.18 0.13 -1.75
CA SER A 76 -20.46 1.39 -1.54
C SER A 76 -18.94 1.25 -1.59
N ARG A 77 -18.23 2.39 -1.58
CA ARG A 77 -16.78 2.45 -1.37
C ARG A 77 -16.33 1.71 -0.11
N ALA A 78 -17.16 1.66 0.93
CA ALA A 78 -16.80 0.99 2.18
C ALA A 78 -16.72 -0.54 2.06
N ASP A 79 -17.22 -1.12 0.97
CA ASP A 79 -17.15 -2.57 0.75
C ASP A 79 -15.77 -3.03 0.24
N VAL A 80 -14.90 -2.10 -0.16
CA VAL A 80 -13.54 -2.40 -0.60
C VAL A 80 -12.52 -1.87 0.40
N PHE A 81 -11.44 -2.62 0.58
CA PHE A 81 -10.25 -2.26 1.31
C PHE A 81 -9.19 -1.75 0.31
N VAL A 82 -8.79 -0.50 0.40
CA VAL A 82 -7.79 0.09 -0.49
C VAL A 82 -6.54 0.45 0.30
N THR A 83 -5.41 -0.12 -0.14
CA THR A 83 -4.07 0.18 0.35
C THR A 83 -3.36 1.10 -0.63
N SER A 84 -2.76 2.20 -0.17
CA SER A 84 -1.81 2.99 -0.98
C SER A 84 -0.52 3.27 -0.20
N LYS A 85 0.49 3.79 -0.90
CA LYS A 85 1.84 4.00 -0.36
C LYS A 85 2.41 5.36 -0.76
N ILE A 86 2.95 6.07 0.22
CA ILE A 86 3.66 7.34 0.01
C ILE A 86 5.04 7.03 -0.57
N TRP A 87 5.35 7.64 -1.73
CA TRP A 87 6.61 7.43 -2.42
C TRP A 87 7.78 8.18 -1.76
N CYS A 88 8.98 7.68 -1.96
CA CYS A 88 10.23 8.12 -1.31
C CYS A 88 10.54 9.62 -1.49
N SER A 89 10.07 10.23 -2.57
CA SER A 89 10.24 11.68 -2.83
C SER A 89 9.35 12.57 -1.96
N ASP A 90 8.33 11.99 -1.31
CA ASP A 90 7.43 12.68 -0.39
C ASP A 90 7.60 12.25 1.07
N LEU A 91 8.51 11.31 1.34
CA LEU A 91 8.89 10.89 2.69
C LEU A 91 9.85 11.89 3.34
N HIS A 92 9.31 13.08 3.61
CA HIS A 92 9.96 14.18 4.31
C HIS A 92 8.99 14.83 5.30
N ALA A 93 9.52 15.41 6.37
CA ALA A 93 8.72 16.21 7.29
C ALA A 93 7.90 17.27 6.53
N GLY A 94 6.60 17.36 6.82
CA GLY A 94 5.68 18.29 6.19
C GLY A 94 5.18 17.91 4.78
N ARG A 95 5.74 16.89 4.12
CA ARG A 95 5.31 16.45 2.76
C ARG A 95 4.35 15.26 2.75
N VAL A 96 4.38 14.44 3.80
CA VAL A 96 3.56 13.21 3.91
C VAL A 96 2.06 13.51 3.78
N VAL A 97 1.53 14.49 4.52
CA VAL A 97 0.10 14.84 4.49
C VAL A 97 -0.32 15.39 3.11
N PRO A 98 0.40 16.35 2.49
CA PRO A 98 0.12 16.73 1.10
C PRO A 98 0.12 15.58 0.11
N ALA A 99 1.06 14.63 0.23
CA ALA A 99 1.14 13.47 -0.65
C ALA A 99 -0.03 12.49 -0.43
N ALA A 100 -0.44 12.24 0.82
CA ALA A 100 -1.63 11.45 1.09
C ALA A 100 -2.89 12.08 0.48
N ARG A 101 -3.04 13.41 0.56
CA ARG A 101 -4.15 14.13 -0.08
C ARG A 101 -4.11 14.04 -1.60
N GLU A 102 -2.92 14.00 -2.21
CA GLU A 102 -2.77 13.77 -3.65
C GLU A 102 -3.20 12.36 -4.03
N THR A 103 -2.77 11.34 -3.29
CA THR A 103 -3.26 9.96 -3.46
C THR A 103 -4.79 9.88 -3.42
N LEU A 104 -5.42 10.54 -2.45
CA LEU A 104 -6.89 10.58 -2.33
C LEU A 104 -7.56 11.29 -3.50
N ARG A 105 -6.97 12.39 -4.00
CA ARG A 105 -7.45 13.05 -5.23
C ARG A 105 -7.38 12.12 -6.43
N ASN A 106 -6.25 11.43 -6.62
CA ASN A 106 -6.08 10.48 -7.73
C ASN A 106 -7.09 9.34 -7.65
N LEU A 107 -7.31 8.79 -6.45
CA LEU A 107 -8.29 7.73 -6.21
C LEU A 107 -9.74 8.21 -6.33
N GLY A 108 -10.01 9.52 -6.22
CA GLY A 108 -11.37 10.03 -6.08
C GLY A 108 -12.07 9.54 -4.79
N MET A 109 -11.32 9.43 -3.69
CA MET A 109 -11.79 8.89 -2.40
C MET A 109 -11.51 9.86 -1.26
N ASP A 110 -12.31 9.79 -0.20
CA ASP A 110 -12.10 10.60 1.01
C ASP A 110 -11.07 9.99 1.97
N TYR A 111 -10.85 8.67 1.88
CA TYR A 111 -9.90 7.93 2.71
C TYR A 111 -9.36 6.68 1.98
N VAL A 112 -8.19 6.22 2.44
CA VAL A 112 -7.70 4.86 2.21
C VAL A 112 -7.85 4.02 3.47
N ASP A 113 -8.00 2.71 3.32
CA ASP A 113 -8.13 1.80 4.45
C ASP A 113 -6.76 1.59 5.12
N LEU A 114 -5.69 1.54 4.31
CA LEU A 114 -4.31 1.45 4.77
C LEU A 114 -3.39 2.38 3.97
N LEU A 115 -2.59 3.19 4.67
CA LEU A 115 -1.54 4.00 4.06
C LEU A 115 -0.16 3.55 4.55
N LEU A 116 0.74 3.25 3.60
CA LEU A 116 2.07 2.74 3.92
C LEU A 116 3.18 3.74 3.58
N VAL A 117 4.25 3.73 4.38
CA VAL A 117 5.57 4.21 3.93
C VAL A 117 6.12 3.20 2.92
N HIS A 118 6.31 3.56 1.65
CA HIS A 118 6.64 2.58 0.60
C HIS A 118 8.03 1.96 0.79
N TRP A 119 9.05 2.77 1.08
CA TRP A 119 10.39 2.31 1.40
C TRP A 119 11.00 3.18 2.50
N PRO A 120 11.85 2.62 3.39
CA PRO A 120 12.57 3.41 4.38
C PRO A 120 13.80 4.11 3.78
N VAL A 121 13.56 4.92 2.73
CA VAL A 121 14.53 5.68 1.95
C VAL A 121 13.89 7.03 1.57
N SER A 122 14.66 8.12 1.64
CA SER A 122 14.23 9.43 1.13
C SER A 122 14.94 9.72 -0.18
N LEU A 123 14.19 10.19 -1.17
CA LEU A 123 14.73 10.74 -2.42
C LEU A 123 14.62 12.27 -2.41
N THR A 124 15.43 12.93 -3.24
CA THR A 124 15.27 14.35 -3.54
C THR A 124 13.80 14.61 -3.96
N PRO A 125 13.10 15.59 -3.35
CA PRO A 125 11.69 15.83 -3.66
C PRO A 125 11.42 16.05 -5.15
N GLY A 126 10.30 15.49 -5.64
CA GLY A 126 9.89 15.62 -7.05
C GLY A 126 10.39 14.52 -7.99
N ASN A 127 11.20 13.56 -7.52
CA ASN A 127 11.69 12.46 -8.36
C ASN A 127 10.73 11.26 -8.35
N TYR A 128 10.08 10.98 -9.47
CA TYR A 128 9.16 9.83 -9.60
C TYR A 128 9.58 8.86 -10.71
N ASP A 129 10.84 8.94 -11.15
CA ASP A 129 11.40 7.99 -12.10
C ASP A 129 11.57 6.61 -11.45
N PHE A 130 11.27 5.56 -12.21
CA PHE A 130 11.50 4.18 -11.81
C PHE A 130 12.10 3.36 -12.96
N PRO A 131 13.27 2.72 -12.78
CA PRO A 131 14.15 2.80 -11.59
C PRO A 131 14.71 4.22 -11.40
N PHE A 132 14.83 4.67 -10.15
CA PHE A 132 15.36 6.01 -9.85
C PHE A 132 16.90 6.05 -9.89
N PRO A 133 17.49 7.19 -10.32
CA PRO A 133 18.94 7.39 -10.28
C PRO A 133 19.50 7.32 -8.85
N LYS A 134 20.76 6.90 -8.69
CA LYS A 134 21.39 6.83 -7.36
C LYS A 134 21.64 8.22 -6.77
N GLU A 135 21.82 9.20 -7.63
CA GLU A 135 22.17 10.59 -7.31
C GLU A 135 21.02 11.32 -6.60
N VAL A 136 19.79 10.82 -6.74
CA VAL A 136 18.62 11.38 -6.05
C VAL A 136 18.37 10.73 -4.68
N ILE A 137 19.14 9.72 -4.28
CA ILE A 137 19.02 9.09 -2.97
C ILE A 137 19.68 10.01 -1.93
N LEU A 138 18.93 10.36 -0.89
CA LEU A 138 19.46 11.17 0.20
C LEU A 138 20.24 10.29 1.21
N PRO A 139 21.26 10.86 1.89
CA PRO A 139 22.13 10.10 2.79
C PRO A 139 21.43 9.61 4.07
N SER A 140 20.27 10.18 4.40
CA SER A 140 19.53 9.87 5.63
C SER A 140 18.02 9.87 5.38
N PHE A 141 17.32 9.01 6.10
CA PHE A 141 15.86 8.93 6.15
C PHE A 141 15.37 9.45 7.50
N ASP A 142 14.61 10.56 7.50
CA ASP A 142 14.00 11.13 8.71
C ASP A 142 12.78 10.30 9.14
N MET A 143 13.05 9.16 9.79
CA MET A 143 12.01 8.22 10.22
C MET A 143 10.99 8.86 11.17
N GLU A 144 11.45 9.70 12.11
CA GLU A 144 10.58 10.33 13.09
C GLU A 144 9.67 11.38 12.45
N GLY A 145 10.22 12.28 11.64
CA GLY A 145 9.44 13.30 10.95
C GLY A 145 8.45 12.71 9.95
N VAL A 146 8.85 11.66 9.22
CA VAL A 146 7.96 10.91 8.33
C VAL A 146 6.85 10.23 9.10
N TRP A 147 7.16 9.52 10.18
CA TRP A 147 6.15 8.79 10.94
C TRP A 147 5.15 9.74 11.61
N ARG A 148 5.59 10.88 12.15
CA ARG A 148 4.68 11.93 12.64
C ARG A 148 3.73 12.43 11.54
N GLY A 149 4.20 12.50 10.30
CA GLY A 149 3.35 12.80 9.15
C GLY A 149 2.30 11.71 8.88
N MET A 150 2.66 10.44 9.05
CA MET A 150 1.73 9.31 8.91
C MET A 150 0.68 9.32 10.04
N GLU A 151 1.10 9.57 11.28
CA GLU A 151 0.21 9.73 12.44
C GLU A 151 -0.80 10.87 12.24
N GLU A 152 -0.35 11.97 11.63
CA GLU A 152 -1.22 13.08 11.27
C GLU A 152 -2.22 12.69 10.16
N CYS A 153 -1.81 11.91 9.15
CA CYS A 153 -2.74 11.36 8.15
C CYS A 153 -3.83 10.51 8.80
N TYR A 154 -3.48 9.67 9.79
CA TYR A 154 -4.43 8.90 10.57
C TYR A 154 -5.38 9.81 11.37
N ARG A 155 -4.83 10.78 12.13
CA ARG A 155 -5.62 11.72 12.94
C ARG A 155 -6.59 12.55 12.10
N LEU A 156 -6.21 12.92 10.89
CA LEU A 156 -7.04 13.68 9.94
C LEU A 156 -8.09 12.81 9.22
N GLY A 157 -8.09 11.49 9.42
CA GLY A 157 -9.00 10.56 8.75
C GLY A 157 -8.68 10.30 7.28
N LEU A 158 -7.48 10.68 6.81
CA LEU A 158 -7.04 10.41 5.42
C LEU A 158 -6.75 8.92 5.20
N ALA A 159 -6.35 8.23 6.27
CA ALA A 159 -6.14 6.81 6.32
C ALA A 159 -6.78 6.22 7.57
N ARG A 160 -7.48 5.09 7.46
CA ARG A 160 -8.05 4.37 8.62
C ARG A 160 -6.98 3.67 9.44
N ALA A 161 -5.91 3.23 8.78
CA ALA A 161 -4.73 2.69 9.40
C ALA A 161 -3.46 3.11 8.66
N ILE A 162 -2.34 3.06 9.37
CA ILE A 162 -1.03 3.39 8.83
C ILE A 162 -0.05 2.26 9.08
N GLY A 163 0.90 2.10 8.17
CA GLY A 163 1.91 1.06 8.25
C GLY A 163 3.15 1.40 7.43
N VAL A 164 3.95 0.37 7.20
CA VAL A 164 5.21 0.47 6.46
C VAL A 164 5.32 -0.65 5.42
N SER A 165 6.25 -0.49 4.50
CA SER A 165 6.61 -1.50 3.52
C SER A 165 8.13 -1.53 3.38
N ASN A 166 8.70 -2.73 3.23
CA ASN A 166 10.13 -2.97 3.09
C ASN A 166 10.99 -2.52 4.30
N PHE A 167 10.42 -2.53 5.50
CA PHE A 167 11.20 -2.28 6.73
C PHE A 167 11.82 -3.59 7.24
N SER A 168 13.11 -3.54 7.58
CA SER A 168 13.79 -4.61 8.31
C SER A 168 13.40 -4.61 9.79
N ALA A 169 13.64 -5.71 10.52
CA ALA A 169 13.33 -5.79 11.95
C ALA A 169 13.99 -4.67 12.75
N LYS A 170 15.27 -4.36 12.48
CA LYS A 170 15.98 -3.24 13.13
C LYS A 170 15.29 -1.89 12.90
N LYS A 171 14.79 -1.63 11.68
CA LYS A 171 14.06 -0.38 11.38
C LYS A 171 12.68 -0.37 12.05
N LEU A 172 12.01 -1.51 12.12
CA LEU A 172 10.75 -1.65 12.85
C LEU A 172 10.91 -1.43 14.35
N GLU A 173 11.94 -2.00 14.98
CA GLU A 173 12.25 -1.77 16.41
C GLU A 173 12.48 -0.29 16.69
N GLN A 174 13.28 0.38 15.84
CA GLN A 174 13.49 1.82 15.93
C GLN A 174 12.15 2.57 15.83
N LEU A 175 11.33 2.26 14.83
CA LEU A 175 10.02 2.88 14.63
C LEU A 175 9.09 2.67 15.83
N LEU A 176 9.05 1.46 16.38
CA LEU A 176 8.19 1.14 17.53
C LEU A 176 8.60 1.87 18.81
N SER A 177 9.87 2.27 18.94
CA SER A 177 10.34 3.04 20.09
C SER A 177 9.97 4.53 20.04
N LEU A 178 9.60 5.06 18.87
CA LEU A 178 9.24 6.47 18.67
C LEU A 178 7.75 6.68 18.32
N ALA A 179 7.05 5.64 17.86
CA ALA A 179 5.67 5.72 17.38
C ALA A 179 4.65 5.91 18.51
N ALA A 180 3.81 6.94 18.40
CA ALA A 180 2.61 7.08 19.21
C ALA A 180 1.47 6.20 18.66
N VAL A 181 1.33 6.14 17.33
CA VAL A 181 0.46 5.17 16.65
C VAL A 181 1.35 4.09 16.04
N ARG A 182 1.18 2.84 16.48
CA ARG A 182 1.99 1.72 15.99
C ARG A 182 1.68 1.41 14.53
N PRO A 183 2.68 0.99 13.72
CA PRO A 183 2.42 0.52 12.37
C PRO A 183 1.55 -0.73 12.42
N ALA A 184 0.39 -0.69 11.78
CA ALA A 184 -0.52 -1.83 11.68
C ALA A 184 0.09 -2.98 10.88
N VAL A 185 0.83 -2.63 9.82
CA VAL A 185 1.34 -3.55 8.79
C VAL A 185 2.79 -3.25 8.47
N ASN A 186 3.57 -4.30 8.19
CA ASN A 186 4.78 -4.23 7.39
C ASN A 186 4.64 -5.13 6.15
N GLN A 187 4.44 -4.52 4.98
CA GLN A 187 4.35 -5.24 3.72
C GLN A 187 5.76 -5.53 3.20
N VAL A 188 6.10 -6.81 3.01
CA VAL A 188 7.44 -7.25 2.60
C VAL A 188 7.35 -8.30 1.51
N GLU A 189 8.39 -8.40 0.70
CA GLU A 189 8.49 -9.48 -0.28
C GLU A 189 8.55 -10.83 0.42
N ARG A 190 7.64 -11.71 0.02
CA ARG A 190 7.64 -13.11 0.38
C ARG A 190 7.24 -13.92 -0.84
N ASN A 191 7.95 -15.01 -1.09
CA ASN A 191 7.59 -16.01 -2.10
C ASN A 191 8.31 -17.32 -1.77
N ARG A 192 8.03 -18.40 -2.50
CA ARG A 192 8.68 -19.71 -2.27
C ARG A 192 10.22 -19.69 -2.37
N LYS A 193 10.82 -18.74 -3.08
CA LYS A 193 12.29 -18.61 -3.19
C LYS A 193 12.86 -17.70 -2.09
N ILE A 194 12.09 -16.71 -1.69
CA ILE A 194 12.42 -15.72 -0.67
C ILE A 194 11.49 -15.98 0.52
N PHE A 195 11.87 -17.00 1.29
CA PHE A 195 11.40 -17.16 2.65
C PHE A 195 12.16 -16.13 3.50
N GLN A 196 11.55 -14.96 3.74
CA GLN A 196 11.91 -14.24 4.95
C GLN A 196 11.47 -15.12 6.11
N VAL A 197 12.45 -15.85 6.66
CA VAL A 197 12.33 -16.51 7.97
C VAL A 197 11.74 -15.45 8.89
N GLU A 198 10.66 -15.76 9.59
CA GLU A 198 10.17 -14.91 10.68
C GLU A 198 11.41 -14.51 11.49
N GLU A 199 11.88 -13.26 11.36
CA GLU A 199 13.03 -12.86 12.13
C GLU A 199 12.60 -13.04 13.58
N PRO A 200 13.32 -13.83 14.39
CA PRO A 200 12.81 -14.34 15.67
C PRO A 200 12.47 -13.25 16.69
N ASN A 201 12.68 -11.97 16.35
CA ASN A 201 12.44 -10.78 17.14
C ASN A 201 11.50 -9.76 16.48
N VAL A 202 10.78 -10.04 15.38
CA VAL A 202 9.74 -9.11 14.92
C VAL A 202 8.69 -8.99 16.04
N PRO A 203 8.49 -7.81 16.65
CA PRO A 203 7.58 -7.69 17.77
C PRO A 203 6.17 -8.09 17.30
N GLN A 204 5.49 -8.98 18.03
CA GLN A 204 4.12 -9.49 17.76
C GLN A 204 3.04 -8.40 17.55
N THR A 205 3.40 -7.12 17.66
CA THR A 205 2.51 -5.95 17.62
C THR A 205 2.41 -5.28 16.25
N ALA A 206 3.22 -5.69 15.26
CA ALA A 206 2.97 -5.38 13.85
C ALA A 206 2.46 -6.65 13.19
N HIS A 207 1.20 -6.66 12.73
CA HIS A 207 0.71 -7.80 11.96
C HIS A 207 1.43 -7.76 10.62
N LEU A 208 2.31 -8.74 10.39
CA LEU A 208 2.93 -8.94 9.10
C LEU A 208 1.85 -9.39 8.13
N ILE A 209 1.26 -8.45 7.41
CA ILE A 209 0.45 -8.75 6.25
C ILE A 209 1.43 -8.95 5.10
N PHE A 210 1.64 -10.22 4.79
CA PHE A 210 2.41 -10.63 3.63
C PHE A 210 1.50 -10.48 2.41
N GLU A 211 1.83 -9.52 1.54
CA GLU A 211 1.34 -9.55 0.17
C GLU A 211 2.41 -10.18 -0.71
N GLU A 212 2.06 -11.29 -1.35
CA GLU A 212 2.91 -12.02 -2.27
C GLU A 212 2.99 -11.22 -3.58
N LEU A 213 4.04 -10.39 -3.72
CA LEU A 213 4.13 -9.39 -4.79
C LEU A 213 4.48 -9.96 -6.18
N GLN A 214 4.83 -11.25 -6.33
CA GLN A 214 5.50 -11.73 -7.56
C GLN A 214 5.20 -13.16 -8.06
N GLU A 215 4.20 -13.90 -7.57
CA GLU A 215 4.02 -15.30 -8.03
C GLU A 215 3.60 -15.48 -9.51
N CYS A 216 3.09 -14.45 -10.18
CA CYS A 216 2.52 -14.59 -11.54
C CYS A 216 3.54 -14.61 -12.70
N GLU A 217 4.85 -14.74 -12.48
CA GLU A 217 5.81 -14.94 -13.58
C GLU A 217 5.78 -16.35 -14.20
N PHE A 218 5.01 -17.29 -13.66
CA PHE A 218 5.02 -18.69 -14.11
C PHE A 218 3.92 -19.11 -15.11
N ALA A 219 3.09 -18.19 -15.61
CA ALA A 219 1.97 -18.55 -16.51
C ALA A 219 2.16 -18.23 -18.00
N PHE A 220 3.25 -17.56 -18.41
CA PHE A 220 3.51 -17.23 -19.82
C PHE A 220 4.97 -17.46 -20.20
N GLN A 221 5.40 -18.73 -20.22
CA GLN A 221 6.43 -19.15 -21.17
C GLN A 221 5.73 -19.93 -22.27
N PRO A 222 5.75 -19.47 -23.55
CA PRO A 222 5.26 -20.29 -24.64
C PRO A 222 6.17 -21.54 -24.79
N PRO A 223 5.64 -22.64 -25.37
CA PRO A 223 6.33 -23.92 -25.47
C PRO A 223 7.66 -23.86 -26.23
#